data_AF-A0A1E4TGV1-F1
#
_entry.id   AF-A0A1E4TGV1-F1
#
_cell.length_a   1.000
_cell.length_b   1.000
_cell.length_c   1.000
_cell.angle_alpha   90.00
_cell.angle_beta   90.00
_cell.angle_gamma   90.00
#
_symmetry.space_group_name_H-M   'P 1'
#
loop_
_entity.id
_entity.type
_entity.pdbx_description
1 polymer ?
#
loop_
_entity_poly.entity_id
_entity_poly.type
_entity_poly.pdbx_seq_one_letter_code
_entity_poly.pdbx_strand_id
1 'polypeptide(L)'
;MNNKEEQEQEIEILRSIYPGELTVYDDTHLEITLPLELDDNETVTLSVTFVSGYPETEIPMLDVKCSSLSQSELDHVKSDLEIEAQANIGMPSVFSLATTLKDKVEEALREQLIAIERQREKELEEQEKVEQAKFFGTPVTKESYTEWRIRFESEFPRNTNSTKLTGKAIFQQGLAKEEAAAEAE
;
A
#
# COMPACT_ATOMS: atom_id res chain seq x y z
N MET A 1 44.87 -11.54 15.73
CA MET A 1 45.19 -12.79 14.99
C MET A 1 45.73 -12.39 13.62
N ASN A 2 45.91 -13.29 12.64
CA ASN A 2 46.30 -12.84 11.30
C ASN A 2 45.01 -12.51 10.53
N ASN A 3 44.61 -11.23 10.49
CA ASN A 3 43.37 -10.76 9.84
C ASN A 3 43.16 -11.34 8.44
N LYS A 4 44.27 -11.53 7.70
CA LYS A 4 44.26 -12.09 6.35
C LYS A 4 43.82 -13.56 6.32
N GLU A 5 44.28 -14.38 7.26
CA GLU A 5 43.86 -15.79 7.34
C GLU A 5 42.37 -15.89 7.70
N GLU A 6 41.86 -15.01 8.56
CA GLU A 6 40.44 -14.97 8.90
C GLU A 6 39.57 -14.52 7.72
N GLN A 7 40.02 -13.52 6.96
CA GLN A 7 39.36 -13.09 5.72
C GLN A 7 39.32 -14.22 4.68
N GLU A 8 40.42 -14.95 4.48
CA GLU A 8 40.47 -16.09 3.56
C GLU A 8 39.52 -17.22 3.99
N GLN A 9 39.49 -17.55 5.28
CA GLN A 9 38.55 -18.53 5.83
C GLN A 9 37.10 -18.09 5.67
N GLU A 10 36.79 -16.82 5.91
CA GLU A 10 35.44 -16.28 5.70
C GLU A 10 35.03 -16.39 4.23
N ILE A 11 35.92 -16.06 3.28
CA ILE A 11 35.64 -16.21 1.84
C ILE A 11 35.34 -17.67 1.49
N GLU A 12 36.10 -18.64 2.02
CA GLU A 12 35.84 -20.07 1.78
C GLU A 12 34.46 -20.51 2.33
N ILE A 13 34.10 -20.03 3.52
CA ILE A 13 32.78 -20.28 4.12
C ILE A 13 31.69 -19.68 3.22
N LEU A 14 31.84 -18.42 2.80
CA LEU A 14 30.87 -17.75 1.94
C LEU A 14 30.70 -18.46 0.59
N ARG A 15 31.78 -19.01 0.01
CA ARG A 15 31.71 -19.83 -1.22
C ARG A 15 30.86 -21.10 -1.03
N SER A 16 30.87 -21.67 0.16
CA SER A 16 30.04 -22.84 0.48
C SER A 16 28.58 -22.46 0.78
N ILE A 17 28.34 -21.30 1.37
CA ILE A 17 27.00 -20.82 1.71
C ILE A 17 26.26 -20.33 0.47
N TYR A 18 26.95 -19.59 -0.40
CA TYR A 18 26.40 -18.92 -1.57
C TYR A 18 26.96 -19.50 -2.89
N PRO A 19 26.69 -20.77 -3.23
CA PRO A 19 27.18 -21.40 -4.45
C PRO A 19 26.45 -20.83 -5.67
N GLY A 20 27.02 -19.81 -6.29
CA GLY A 20 26.51 -19.18 -7.52
C GLY A 20 26.03 -17.74 -7.36
N GLU A 21 25.83 -17.29 -6.11
CA GLU A 21 25.41 -15.92 -5.75
C GLU A 21 26.61 -15.04 -5.38
N LEU A 22 27.73 -15.67 -4.96
CA LEU A 22 28.97 -14.99 -4.62
C LEU A 22 29.88 -14.82 -5.85
N THR A 23 30.23 -13.57 -6.15
CA THR A 23 31.27 -13.20 -7.10
C THR A 23 32.46 -12.63 -6.33
N VAL A 24 33.61 -13.31 -6.38
CA VAL A 24 34.85 -12.84 -5.76
C VAL A 24 35.73 -12.26 -6.85
N TYR A 25 36.08 -10.98 -6.74
CA TYR A 25 36.96 -10.29 -7.69
C TYR A 25 38.43 -10.44 -7.29
N ASP A 26 38.71 -10.20 -6.01
CA ASP A 26 40.05 -10.20 -5.43
C ASP A 26 40.01 -10.81 -4.01
N ASP A 27 41.16 -10.96 -3.37
CA ASP A 27 41.25 -11.41 -1.97
C ASP A 27 40.62 -10.40 -0.98
N THR A 28 40.29 -9.20 -1.45
CA THR A 28 39.74 -8.09 -0.65
C THR A 28 38.37 -7.63 -1.12
N HIS A 29 37.92 -7.98 -2.33
CA HIS A 29 36.68 -7.48 -2.90
C HIS A 29 35.78 -8.64 -3.33
N LEU A 30 34.57 -8.67 -2.77
CA LEU A 30 33.56 -9.66 -3.09
C LEU A 30 32.18 -9.00 -3.23
N GLU A 31 31.31 -9.68 -3.95
CA GLU A 31 29.95 -9.25 -4.20
C GLU A 31 29.00 -10.43 -4.02
N ILE A 32 27.95 -10.25 -3.22
CA ILE A 32 26.93 -11.26 -2.96
C ILE A 32 25.62 -10.76 -3.55
N THR A 33 25.08 -11.50 -4.51
CA THR A 33 23.80 -11.18 -5.15
C THR A 33 22.74 -12.13 -4.63
N LEU A 34 21.78 -11.61 -3.86
CA LEU A 34 20.72 -12.39 -3.22
C LEU A 34 19.39 -12.14 -3.92
N PRO A 35 18.64 -13.20 -4.29
CA PRO A 35 17.29 -13.05 -4.82
C PRO A 35 16.33 -12.60 -3.70
N LEU A 36 15.38 -11.73 -4.06
CA LEU A 36 14.34 -11.25 -3.17
C LEU A 36 13.10 -12.16 -3.26
N GLU A 37 12.41 -12.39 -2.15
CA GLU A 37 11.23 -13.26 -2.11
C GLU A 37 9.95 -12.58 -2.61
N LEU A 38 9.94 -11.23 -2.64
CA LEU A 38 8.79 -10.46 -3.09
C LEU A 38 8.64 -10.41 -4.61
N ASP A 39 9.74 -10.50 -5.34
CA ASP A 39 9.75 -10.54 -6.80
C ASP A 39 10.90 -11.43 -7.29
N ASP A 40 10.55 -12.54 -7.95
CA ASP A 40 11.50 -13.54 -8.43
C ASP A 40 12.52 -13.00 -9.45
N ASN A 41 12.26 -11.84 -10.07
CA ASN A 41 13.19 -11.22 -11.02
C ASN A 41 14.12 -10.21 -10.36
N GLU A 42 13.92 -9.95 -9.07
CA GLU A 42 14.64 -8.92 -8.38
C GLU A 42 15.69 -9.47 -7.42
N THR A 43 16.85 -8.80 -7.43
CA THR A 43 18.00 -9.19 -6.65
C THR A 43 18.59 -7.97 -5.95
N VAL A 44 19.06 -8.18 -4.73
CA VAL A 44 19.88 -7.22 -4.01
C VAL A 44 21.34 -7.64 -4.07
N THR A 45 22.23 -6.67 -4.24
CA THR A 45 23.66 -6.90 -4.36
C THR A 45 24.40 -6.21 -3.22
N LEU A 46 25.13 -6.98 -2.42
CA LEU A 46 26.06 -6.51 -1.39
C LEU A 46 27.49 -6.55 -1.92
N SER A 47 28.10 -5.39 -2.14
CA SER A 47 29.53 -5.28 -2.43
C SER A 47 30.28 -5.04 -1.12
N VAL A 48 31.24 -5.92 -0.82
CA VAL A 48 32.06 -5.86 0.39
C VAL A 48 33.52 -5.70 0.00
N THR A 49 34.17 -4.72 0.59
CA THR A 49 35.62 -4.52 0.48
C THR A 49 36.27 -4.65 1.84
N PHE A 50 37.12 -5.66 2.01
CA PHE A 50 37.91 -5.87 3.21
C PHE A 50 38.99 -4.81 3.36
N VAL A 51 39.04 -4.23 4.56
CA VAL A 51 40.09 -3.30 5.00
C VAL A 51 41.10 -4.04 5.88
N SER A 52 42.28 -3.46 6.08
CA SER A 52 43.35 -4.09 6.86
C SER A 52 42.97 -4.38 8.32
N GLY A 53 42.07 -3.59 8.91
CA GLY A 53 41.60 -3.75 10.28
C GLY A 53 40.45 -4.75 10.47
N TYR A 54 39.83 -5.25 9.39
CA TYR A 54 38.73 -6.21 9.47
C TYR A 54 39.26 -7.65 9.65
N PRO A 55 38.65 -8.50 10.49
CA PRO A 55 37.47 -8.24 11.33
C PRO A 55 37.75 -7.68 12.74
N GLU A 56 39.01 -7.58 13.18
CA GLU A 56 39.35 -7.29 14.59
C GLU A 56 39.05 -5.86 15.07
N THR A 57 39.28 -4.84 14.24
CA THR A 57 39.32 -3.42 14.68
C THR A 57 38.41 -2.50 13.88
N GLU A 58 38.11 -2.86 12.63
CA GLU A 58 37.36 -2.04 11.68
C GLU A 58 36.29 -2.88 10.97
N ILE A 59 35.23 -2.21 10.52
CA ILE A 59 34.20 -2.79 9.66
C ILE A 59 34.65 -2.80 8.19
N PRO A 60 34.15 -3.72 7.35
CA PRO A 60 34.47 -3.68 5.93
C PRO A 60 33.72 -2.52 5.26
N MET A 61 34.20 -2.07 4.10
CA MET A 61 33.49 -1.05 3.34
C MET A 61 32.33 -1.72 2.59
N LEU A 62 31.12 -1.22 2.87
CA LEU A 62 29.86 -1.78 2.35
C LEU A 62 29.28 -0.86 1.26
N ASP A 63 28.84 -1.45 0.16
CA ASP A 63 28.04 -0.80 -0.86
C ASP A 63 26.86 -1.70 -1.22
N VAL A 64 25.66 -1.11 -1.34
CA VAL A 64 24.41 -1.82 -1.53
C VAL A 64 23.76 -1.34 -2.81
N LYS A 65 23.36 -2.28 -3.68
CA LYS A 65 22.63 -1.98 -4.91
C LYS A 65 21.34 -2.79 -4.95
N CYS A 66 20.25 -2.12 -5.29
CA CYS A 66 18.95 -2.74 -5.54
C CYS A 66 18.20 -1.88 -6.58
N SER A 67 17.42 -2.50 -7.46
CA SER A 67 16.68 -1.81 -8.52
C SER A 67 15.38 -1.16 -8.05
N SER A 68 14.68 -1.76 -7.08
CA SER A 68 13.35 -1.30 -6.64
C SER A 68 13.40 -0.32 -5.50
N LEU A 69 14.52 -0.20 -4.79
CA LEU A 69 14.67 0.80 -3.74
C LEU A 69 15.28 2.09 -4.27
N SER A 70 14.80 3.20 -3.73
CA SER A 70 15.39 4.51 -3.99
C SER A 70 16.75 4.65 -3.29
N GLN A 71 17.60 5.57 -3.77
CA GLN A 71 18.90 5.82 -3.15
C GLN A 71 18.79 6.15 -1.65
N SER A 72 17.76 6.91 -1.26
CA SER A 72 17.50 7.26 0.14
C SER A 72 17.26 6.03 1.01
N GLU A 73 16.51 5.05 0.50
CA GLU A 73 16.23 3.81 1.23
C GLU A 73 17.47 2.93 1.33
N LEU A 74 18.24 2.85 0.25
CA LEU A 74 19.53 2.16 0.24
C LEU A 74 20.52 2.76 1.25
N ASP A 75 20.56 4.09 1.37
CA ASP A 75 21.40 4.77 2.36
C ASP A 75 20.96 4.45 3.80
N HIS A 76 19.65 4.33 4.05
CA HIS A 76 19.13 3.90 5.36
C HIS A 76 19.51 2.44 5.67
N VAL A 77 19.32 1.53 4.72
CA VAL A 77 19.69 0.12 4.88
C VAL A 77 21.20 -0.02 5.08
N LYS A 78 22.01 0.74 4.34
CA LYS A 78 23.46 0.76 4.54
C LYS A 78 23.84 1.24 5.94
N SER A 79 23.19 2.28 6.44
CA SER A 79 23.43 2.76 7.81
C SER A 79 23.10 1.69 8.86
N ASP A 80 22.02 0.93 8.67
CA ASP A 80 21.66 -0.19 9.55
C ASP A 80 22.72 -1.30 9.52
N LEU A 81 23.23 -1.63 8.33
CA LEU A 81 24.32 -2.61 8.17
C LEU A 81 25.63 -2.16 8.81
N GLU A 82 25.97 -0.87 8.73
CA GLU A 82 27.16 -0.33 9.40
C GLU A 82 27.04 -0.42 10.93
N ILE A 83 25.84 -0.21 11.49
CA ILE A 83 25.56 -0.40 12.91
C ILE A 83 25.75 -1.87 13.31
N GLU A 84 25.22 -2.80 12.50
CA GLU A 84 25.38 -4.22 12.74
C GLU A 84 26.84 -4.68 12.61
N ALA A 85 27.56 -4.20 11.60
CA ALA A 85 28.98 -4.48 11.42
C ALA A 85 29.78 -3.99 12.63
N GLN A 86 29.47 -2.80 13.14
CA GLN A 86 30.12 -2.23 14.32
C GLN A 86 29.87 -3.06 15.59
N ALA A 87 28.68 -3.66 15.71
CA ALA A 87 28.35 -4.56 16.82
C ALA A 87 29.07 -5.91 16.75
N ASN A 88 29.46 -6.34 15.54
CA ASN A 88 30.13 -7.61 15.28
C ASN A 88 31.66 -7.47 15.07
N ILE A 89 32.26 -6.35 15.46
CA ILE A 89 33.73 -6.21 15.44
C ILE A 89 34.36 -7.28 16.34
N GLY A 90 35.43 -7.90 15.84
CA GLY A 90 36.10 -9.03 16.46
C GLY A 90 35.66 -10.38 15.90
N MET A 91 34.73 -10.42 14.95
CA MET A 91 34.35 -11.66 14.25
C MET A 91 33.97 -11.43 12.78
N PRO A 92 34.18 -12.45 11.92
CA PRO A 92 33.62 -12.49 10.57
C PRO A 92 32.11 -12.23 10.59
N SER A 93 31.65 -11.20 9.88
CA SER A 93 30.26 -10.71 9.92
C SER A 93 29.60 -10.60 8.54
N VAL A 94 30.30 -10.90 7.44
CA VAL A 94 29.75 -10.73 6.08
C VAL A 94 28.51 -11.58 5.87
N PHE A 95 28.47 -12.80 6.41
CA PHE A 95 27.28 -13.64 6.35
C PHE A 95 26.07 -13.01 7.05
N SER A 96 26.27 -12.47 8.26
CA SER A 96 25.24 -11.77 9.01
C SER A 96 24.76 -10.55 8.24
N LEU A 97 25.68 -9.73 7.74
CA LEU A 97 25.37 -8.54 6.95
C LEU A 97 24.59 -8.86 5.67
N ALA A 98 24.95 -9.94 4.97
CA ALA A 98 24.23 -10.40 3.79
C ALA A 98 22.79 -10.81 4.14
N THR A 99 22.61 -11.52 5.25
CA THR A 99 21.28 -11.95 5.74
C THR A 99 20.43 -10.73 6.13
N THR A 100 20.98 -9.85 6.97
CA THR A 100 20.32 -8.62 7.42
C THR A 100 19.98 -7.70 6.25
N LEU A 101 20.86 -7.60 5.24
CA LEU A 101 20.58 -6.83 4.04
C LEU A 101 19.33 -7.34 3.34
N LYS A 102 19.26 -8.66 3.09
CA LYS A 102 18.11 -9.27 2.43
C LYS A 102 16.83 -8.97 3.20
N ASP A 103 16.82 -9.22 4.51
CA ASP A 103 15.66 -8.99 5.36
C ASP A 103 15.21 -7.52 5.33
N LYS A 104 16.16 -6.57 5.42
CA LYS A 104 15.87 -5.13 5.41
C LYS A 104 15.33 -4.63 4.08
N VAL A 105 15.88 -5.11 2.96
CA VAL A 105 15.36 -4.77 1.64
C VAL A 105 13.96 -5.33 1.44
N GLU A 106 13.71 -6.57 1.88
CA GLU A 106 12.36 -7.14 1.81
C GLU A 106 11.36 -6.42 2.71
N GLU A 107 11.77 -6.00 3.92
CA GLU A 107 10.96 -5.18 4.81
C GLU A 107 10.57 -3.86 4.13
N ALA A 108 11.53 -3.15 3.54
CA ALA A 108 11.27 -1.89 2.83
C ALA A 108 10.30 -2.10 1.65
N LEU A 109 10.48 -3.16 0.85
CA LEU A 109 9.57 -3.46 -0.26
C LEU A 109 8.16 -3.81 0.22
N ARG A 110 8.03 -4.59 1.30
CA ARG A 110 6.72 -4.89 1.93
C ARG A 110 6.03 -3.61 2.38
N GLU A 111 6.77 -2.69 3.01
CA GLU A 111 6.21 -1.41 3.45
C GLU A 111 5.74 -0.53 2.28
N GLN A 112 6.49 -0.50 1.18
CA GLN A 112 6.09 0.21 -0.04
C GLN A 112 4.78 -0.34 -0.61
N LEU A 113 4.64 -1.66 -0.72
CA LEU A 113 3.41 -2.31 -1.20
C LEU A 113 2.22 -1.98 -0.30
N ILE A 114 2.38 -2.08 1.01
CA ILE A 114 1.34 -1.73 1.99
C ILE A 114 0.95 -0.26 1.87
N ALA A 115 1.92 0.64 1.66
CA ALA A 115 1.66 2.07 1.49
C ALA A 115 0.84 2.35 0.22
N ILE A 116 1.15 1.68 -0.89
CA ILE A 116 0.41 1.77 -2.15
C ILE A 116 -1.02 1.27 -1.98
N GLU A 117 -1.21 0.10 -1.35
CA GLU A 117 -2.54 -0.46 -1.10
C GLU A 117 -3.39 0.45 -0.22
N ARG A 118 -2.83 0.98 0.88
CA ARG A 118 -3.51 1.93 1.75
C ARG A 118 -3.91 3.21 1.03
N GLN A 119 -3.08 3.69 0.10
CA GLN A 119 -3.42 4.89 -0.66
C GLN A 119 -4.59 4.61 -1.59
N ARG A 120 -4.56 3.48 -2.30
CA ARG A 120 -5.66 3.05 -3.16
C ARG A 120 -6.98 2.84 -2.40
N GLU A 121 -6.92 2.25 -1.21
CA GLU A 121 -8.07 2.06 -0.34
C GLU A 121 -8.68 3.40 0.09
N LYS A 122 -7.84 4.37 0.49
CA LYS A 122 -8.30 5.73 0.84
C LYS A 122 -8.98 6.44 -0.34
N GLU A 123 -8.43 6.30 -1.55
CA GLU A 123 -9.02 6.88 -2.75
C GLU A 123 -10.39 6.27 -3.08
N LEU A 124 -10.53 4.96 -2.89
CA LEU A 124 -11.82 4.27 -3.05
C LEU A 124 -12.84 4.74 -2.01
N GLU A 125 -12.45 4.82 -0.73
CA GLU A 125 -13.32 5.26 0.35
C GLU A 125 -13.80 6.72 0.13
N GLU A 126 -12.94 7.59 -0.40
CA GLU A 126 -13.32 8.96 -0.75
C GLU A 126 -14.34 9.00 -1.89
N GLN A 127 -14.17 8.16 -2.92
CA GLN A 127 -15.13 8.03 -4.02
C GLN A 127 -16.49 7.52 -3.52
N GLU A 128 -16.49 6.49 -2.67
CA GLU A 128 -17.72 5.96 -2.07
C GLU A 128 -18.45 7.01 -1.22
N LYS A 129 -17.73 7.82 -0.44
CA LYS A 129 -18.34 8.92 0.32
C LYS A 129 -18.97 9.97 -0.58
N VAL A 130 -18.33 10.31 -1.70
CA VAL A 130 -18.88 11.25 -2.69
C VAL A 130 -20.13 10.67 -3.35
N GLU A 131 -20.15 9.36 -3.67
CA GLU A 131 -21.33 8.70 -4.23
C GLU A 131 -22.47 8.57 -3.23
N GLN A 132 -22.17 8.21 -1.98
CA GLN A 132 -23.16 8.21 -0.90
C GLN A 132 -23.76 9.60 -0.71
N ALA A 133 -22.93 10.67 -0.72
CA ALA A 133 -23.42 12.04 -0.63
C ALA A 133 -24.33 12.44 -1.81
N LYS A 134 -24.11 11.89 -3.01
CA LYS A 134 -25.04 12.07 -4.15
C LYS A 134 -26.33 11.27 -3.97
N PHE A 135 -26.26 10.10 -3.32
CA PHE A 135 -27.41 9.23 -3.10
C PHE A 135 -28.34 9.76 -2.00
N PHE A 136 -27.80 10.35 -0.94
CA PHE A 136 -28.59 11.09 0.04
C PHE A 136 -29.07 12.42 -0.59
N GLY A 137 -30.29 12.42 -1.12
CA GLY A 137 -30.95 13.65 -1.58
C GLY A 137 -31.08 14.70 -0.47
N THR A 138 -31.47 15.93 -0.83
CA THR A 138 -31.66 17.00 0.17
C THR A 138 -32.79 16.62 1.13
N PRO A 139 -32.54 16.54 2.46
CA PRO A 139 -33.59 16.20 3.41
C PRO A 139 -34.66 17.30 3.40
N VAL A 140 -35.92 16.90 3.22
CA VAL A 140 -37.06 17.84 3.24
C VAL A 140 -37.28 18.29 4.69
N THR A 141 -36.70 19.43 5.06
CA THR A 141 -36.95 20.10 6.35
C THR A 141 -38.27 20.89 6.30
N LYS A 142 -38.81 21.29 7.46
CA LYS A 142 -40.04 22.11 7.53
C LYS A 142 -39.91 23.42 6.74
N GLU A 143 -38.72 24.00 6.75
CA GLU A 143 -38.38 25.23 6.02
C GLU A 143 -38.34 24.97 4.51
N SER A 144 -37.57 23.97 4.06
CA SER A 144 -37.49 23.58 2.64
C SER A 144 -38.86 23.18 2.06
N TYR A 145 -39.67 22.45 2.83
CA TYR A 145 -41.03 22.10 2.44
C TYR A 145 -41.93 23.34 2.31
N THR A 146 -41.73 24.36 3.15
CA THR A 146 -42.52 25.59 3.10
C THR A 146 -42.17 26.43 1.89
N GLU A 147 -40.88 26.58 1.57
CA GLU A 147 -40.42 27.24 0.35
C GLU A 147 -40.91 26.53 -0.91
N TRP A 148 -40.77 25.19 -0.93
CA TRP A 148 -41.28 24.36 -2.01
C TRP A 148 -42.79 24.53 -2.18
N ARG A 149 -43.56 24.54 -1.09
CA ARG A 149 -45.02 24.72 -1.12
C ARG A 149 -45.41 26.08 -1.67
N ILE A 150 -44.75 27.16 -1.25
CA ILE A 150 -45.02 28.52 -1.74
C ILE A 150 -44.77 28.59 -3.24
N ARG A 151 -43.64 28.03 -3.71
CA ARG A 151 -43.32 27.97 -5.14
C ARG A 151 -44.35 27.13 -5.91
N PHE A 152 -44.72 25.97 -5.38
CA PHE A 152 -45.70 25.07 -5.99
C PHE A 152 -47.08 25.73 -6.11
N GLU A 153 -47.57 26.40 -5.07
CA GLU A 153 -48.84 27.12 -5.09
C GLU A 153 -48.83 28.31 -6.06
N SER A 154 -47.68 28.94 -6.28
CA SER A 154 -47.51 30.00 -7.28
C SER A 154 -47.47 29.47 -8.72
N GLU A 155 -46.85 28.32 -8.96
CA GLU A 155 -46.74 27.71 -10.30
C GLU A 155 -48.03 26.97 -10.70
N PHE A 156 -48.76 26.40 -9.73
CA PHE A 156 -50.02 25.70 -9.91
C PHE A 156 -51.14 26.35 -9.07
N PRO A 157 -51.61 27.55 -9.47
CA PRO A 157 -52.76 28.16 -8.81
C PRO A 157 -53.95 27.21 -8.91
N ARG A 158 -54.58 26.95 -7.77
CA ARG A 158 -55.68 26.00 -7.63
C ARG A 158 -56.81 26.35 -8.60
N ASN A 159 -57.02 25.54 -9.64
CA ASN A 159 -58.20 25.66 -10.48
C ASN A 159 -59.40 25.13 -9.69
N THR A 160 -60.15 26.04 -9.07
CA THR A 160 -61.33 25.73 -8.25
C THR A 160 -62.49 25.14 -9.05
N ASN A 161 -62.36 24.99 -10.38
CA ASN A 161 -63.37 24.38 -11.26
C ASN A 161 -63.11 22.91 -11.64
N SER A 162 -62.14 22.21 -11.05
CA SER A 162 -62.00 20.76 -11.32
C SER A 162 -62.87 19.93 -10.37
N THR A 163 -64.04 19.49 -10.86
CA THR A 163 -65.01 18.58 -10.23
C THR A 163 -64.51 17.14 -10.04
N LYS A 164 -63.19 16.90 -9.98
CA LYS A 164 -62.63 15.56 -9.83
C LYS A 164 -62.52 15.21 -8.35
N LEU A 165 -63.41 14.34 -7.89
CA LEU A 165 -63.42 13.77 -6.54
C LEU A 165 -62.06 13.16 -6.21
N THR A 166 -61.55 13.40 -5.00
CA THR A 166 -60.31 12.78 -4.55
C THR A 166 -60.50 11.28 -4.37
N GLY A 167 -59.46 10.47 -4.60
CA GLY A 167 -59.55 9.00 -4.53
C GLY A 167 -60.11 8.47 -3.20
N LYS A 168 -59.90 9.19 -2.10
CA LYS A 168 -60.50 8.87 -0.79
C LYS A 168 -62.02 9.08 -0.77
N ALA A 169 -62.54 10.13 -1.41
CA ALA A 169 -63.97 10.39 -1.51
C ALA A 169 -64.67 9.36 -2.41
N ILE A 170 -64.04 8.95 -3.52
CA ILE A 170 -64.53 7.90 -4.42
C ILE A 170 -64.69 6.56 -3.67
N PHE A 171 -63.70 6.21 -2.84
CA PHE A 171 -63.71 4.96 -2.08
C PHE A 171 -64.76 4.96 -0.97
N GLN A 172 -64.95 6.09 -0.30
CA GLN A 172 -65.86 6.21 0.85
C GLN A 172 -67.33 6.37 0.43
N GLN A 173 -67.60 6.91 -0.77
CA GLN A 173 -68.95 6.96 -1.36
C GLN A 173 -69.34 5.66 -2.10
N GLY A 174 -68.48 4.65 -2.19
CA GLY A 174 -68.81 3.36 -2.80
C GLY A 174 -68.94 3.36 -4.33
N LEU A 175 -68.61 4.48 -4.98
CA LEU A 175 -68.73 4.67 -6.44
C LEU A 175 -67.77 3.80 -7.27
N ALA A 176 -66.76 3.18 -6.64
CA ALA A 176 -65.81 2.29 -7.32
C ALA A 176 -66.45 1.03 -7.91
N LYS A 177 -67.70 0.68 -7.52
CA LYS A 177 -68.38 -0.55 -7.97
C LYS A 177 -69.45 -0.31 -9.04
N GLU A 178 -69.85 0.94 -9.28
CA GLU A 178 -70.97 1.28 -10.19
C GLU A 178 -70.52 1.45 -11.65
N GLU A 179 -69.26 1.84 -11.89
CA GLU A 179 -68.74 1.97 -13.27
C GLU A 179 -68.55 0.62 -13.99
N ALA A 180 -68.31 -0.47 -13.26
CA ALA A 180 -68.13 -1.79 -13.88
C ALA A 180 -69.44 -2.46 -14.35
N ALA A 181 -70.60 -1.93 -13.96
CA ALA A 181 -71.91 -2.47 -14.35
C ALA A 181 -72.52 -1.75 -15.56
N ALA A 182 -72.04 -0.55 -15.91
CA ALA A 182 -72.60 0.28 -16.98
C ALA A 182 -72.01 -0.01 -18.38
N GLU A 183 -70.99 -0.86 -18.51
CA GLU A 183 -70.42 -1.30 -19.79
C GLU A 183 -70.96 -2.66 -20.29
N ALA A 184 -71.99 -3.23 -19.64
CA ALA A 184 -72.50 -4.57 -19.94
C ALA A 184 -73.98 -4.65 -20.38
N GLU A 185 -74.54 -3.59 -20.99
CA GLU A 185 -75.85 -3.65 -21.66
C GLU A 185 -75.81 -3.05 -23.07
#